data_AF-A0A090R0J6-F1
#
_entry.id   AF-A0A090R0J6-F1
#
_cell.length_a   1.000
_cell.length_b   1.000
_cell.length_c   1.000
_cell.angle_alpha   90.00
_cell.angle_beta   90.00
_cell.angle_gamma   90.00
#
_symmetry.space_group_name_H-M   'P 1'
#
loop_
_entity.id
_entity.type
_entity.pdbx_description
1 polymer ?
#
loop_
_entity_poly.entity_id
_entity_poly.type
_entity_poly.pdbx_seq_one_letter_code
_entity_poly.pdbx_strand_id
1 'polypeptide(L)'
;MMNQKFTAKKTLTASLVASAVALLLVGCDSGSSSNSQDKALIQELQTKVSSLEQQLAQAGSTAEGDMSGDASALEAKVADLEKQLAAATSSTPSSSSSSSDTLAKVKKQGYVQCGVSTGLPGFSNPNEKGEWEGLDVEFCQAVAAAVLGDKSKVKYIPLTAKERFTALQSGEIDVLSRNTTWTLHRDTALGLNFTGVTYYDGQGFMVKNRLVSTVQPS
;
A
#
# COMPACT_ATOMS: atom_id res chain seq x y z
N MET A 1 -27.44 -10.71 25.18
CA MET A 1 -26.03 -10.61 25.66
C MET A 1 -25.02 -11.47 24.86
N MET A 2 -25.44 -12.40 23.98
CA MET A 2 -24.51 -13.17 23.11
C MET A 2 -23.79 -12.34 22.03
N ASN A 3 -24.39 -11.28 21.47
CA ASN A 3 -23.79 -10.51 20.37
C ASN A 3 -22.57 -9.67 20.77
N GLN A 4 -22.44 -9.28 22.04
CA GLN A 4 -21.32 -8.44 22.49
C GLN A 4 -20.02 -9.23 22.61
N LYS A 5 -20.09 -10.48 23.10
CA LYS A 5 -18.91 -11.35 23.26
C LYS A 5 -18.32 -11.80 21.93
N PHE A 6 -19.17 -12.03 20.93
CA PHE A 6 -18.73 -12.39 19.58
C PHE A 6 -18.09 -11.20 18.83
N THR A 7 -18.61 -9.99 19.08
CA THR A 7 -18.09 -8.74 18.51
C THR A 7 -16.72 -8.41 19.10
N ALA A 8 -16.54 -8.53 20.43
CA ALA A 8 -15.24 -8.33 21.07
C ALA A 8 -14.16 -9.30 20.53
N LYS A 9 -14.52 -10.58 20.34
CA LYS A 9 -13.60 -11.60 19.80
C LYS A 9 -13.18 -11.31 18.36
N LYS A 10 -14.09 -10.79 17.52
CA LYS A 10 -13.82 -10.36 16.12
C LYS A 10 -13.00 -9.08 16.03
N THR A 11 -13.28 -8.10 16.88
CA THR A 11 -12.54 -6.84 16.91
C THR A 11 -11.12 -7.04 17.42
N LEU A 12 -10.90 -7.97 18.36
CA LEU A 12 -9.56 -8.32 18.84
C LEU A 12 -8.73 -9.08 17.79
N THR A 13 -9.32 -10.04 17.07
CA THR A 13 -8.63 -10.74 15.97
C THR A 13 -8.27 -9.77 14.84
N ALA A 14 -9.14 -8.80 14.54
CA ALA A 14 -8.84 -7.76 13.55
C ALA A 14 -7.67 -6.85 13.99
N SER A 15 -7.57 -6.51 15.29
CA SER A 15 -6.51 -5.62 15.80
C SER A 15 -5.14 -6.31 15.88
N LEU A 16 -5.11 -7.61 16.26
CA LEU A 16 -3.89 -8.42 16.28
C LEU A 16 -3.37 -8.74 14.88
N VAL A 17 -4.26 -9.05 13.93
CA VAL A 17 -3.90 -9.25 12.52
C VAL A 17 -3.45 -7.93 11.89
N ALA A 18 -4.09 -6.80 12.21
CA ALA A 18 -3.65 -5.49 11.73
C ALA A 18 -2.25 -5.11 12.24
N SER A 19 -1.93 -5.41 13.51
CA SER A 19 -0.59 -5.18 14.07
C SER A 19 0.46 -6.14 13.51
N ALA A 20 0.12 -7.41 13.30
CA ALA A 20 1.02 -8.39 12.67
C ALA A 20 1.28 -8.09 11.19
N VAL A 21 0.26 -7.62 10.46
CA VAL A 21 0.40 -7.15 9.07
C VAL A 21 1.22 -5.86 9.02
N ALA A 22 1.07 -4.94 9.98
CA ALA A 22 1.92 -3.75 10.08
C ALA A 22 3.40 -4.12 10.31
N LEU A 23 3.70 -5.13 11.11
CA LEU A 23 5.05 -5.66 11.31
C LEU A 23 5.60 -6.41 10.08
N LEU A 24 4.76 -7.14 9.35
CA LEU A 24 5.14 -7.81 8.09
C LEU A 24 5.38 -6.81 6.94
N LEU A 25 4.67 -5.68 6.92
CA LEU A 25 4.87 -4.63 5.92
C LEU A 25 6.14 -3.81 6.17
N VAL A 26 6.58 -3.67 7.42
CA VAL A 26 7.90 -3.08 7.75
C VAL A 26 9.06 -4.03 7.41
N GLY A 27 8.81 -5.35 7.37
CA GLY A 27 9.84 -6.36 7.14
C GLY A 27 10.03 -6.84 5.69
N CYS A 28 9.22 -6.39 4.73
CA CYS A 28 9.27 -6.89 3.35
C CYS A 28 9.97 -5.96 2.34
N ASP A 29 10.37 -4.75 2.71
CA ASP A 29 11.01 -3.81 1.77
C ASP A 29 12.34 -3.28 2.30
N SER A 30 13.40 -4.05 2.07
CA SER A 30 14.77 -3.57 1.84
C SER A 30 15.67 -4.76 1.53
N GLY A 31 15.66 -5.19 0.27
CA GLY A 31 16.78 -5.95 -0.29
C GLY A 31 18.02 -5.06 -0.37
N SER A 32 18.61 -4.69 0.77
CA SER A 32 19.99 -4.18 0.95
C SER A 32 20.24 -3.67 2.38
N SER A 33 20.07 -4.49 3.44
CA SER A 33 20.82 -4.29 4.69
C SER A 33 21.75 -5.47 4.92
N SER A 34 23.04 -5.20 4.85
CA SER A 34 24.14 -6.16 5.03
C SER A 34 24.47 -6.42 6.50
N ASN A 35 23.63 -6.00 7.45
CA ASN A 35 23.92 -6.19 8.86
C ASN A 35 23.36 -7.53 9.36
N SER A 36 24.25 -8.43 9.80
CA SER A 36 23.90 -9.77 10.28
C SER A 36 22.96 -9.77 11.48
N GLN A 37 22.90 -8.65 12.22
CA GLN A 37 22.04 -8.48 13.39
C GLN A 37 20.58 -8.22 12.99
N ASP A 38 20.32 -7.52 11.88
CA ASP A 38 18.95 -7.22 11.43
C ASP A 38 18.23 -8.48 10.95
N LYS A 39 18.95 -9.36 10.25
CA LYS A 39 18.40 -10.66 9.78
C LYS A 39 18.03 -11.58 10.94
N ALA A 40 18.84 -11.61 12.00
CA ALA A 40 18.57 -12.42 13.18
C ALA A 40 17.31 -11.92 13.91
N LEU A 41 17.13 -10.60 14.00
CA LEU A 41 15.99 -9.99 14.68
C LEU A 41 14.69 -10.18 13.89
N ILE A 42 14.74 -10.09 12.55
CA ILE A 42 13.60 -10.37 11.67
C ILE A 42 13.19 -11.85 11.77
N GLN A 43 14.16 -12.76 11.75
CA GLN A 43 13.89 -14.19 11.82
C GLN A 43 13.34 -14.61 13.20
N GLU A 44 13.80 -13.96 14.28
CA GLU A 44 13.24 -14.13 15.63
C GLU A 44 11.79 -13.62 15.70
N LEU A 45 11.50 -12.45 15.11
CA LEU A 45 10.14 -11.90 15.06
C LEU A 45 9.18 -12.78 14.24
N GLN A 46 9.60 -13.28 13.08
CA GLN A 46 8.80 -14.20 12.25
C GLN A 46 8.49 -15.51 13.00
N THR A 47 9.45 -16.03 13.75
CA THR A 47 9.27 -17.23 14.58
C THR A 47 8.25 -16.98 15.70
N LYS A 48 8.33 -15.81 16.35
CA LYS A 48 7.37 -15.42 17.39
C LYS A 48 5.96 -15.24 16.84
N VAL A 49 5.78 -14.58 15.69
CA VAL A 49 4.47 -14.43 15.02
C VAL A 49 3.86 -15.79 14.68
N SER A 50 4.63 -16.70 14.09
CA SER A 50 4.16 -18.06 13.78
C SER A 50 3.73 -18.83 15.04
N SER A 51 4.46 -18.67 16.15
CA SER A 51 4.08 -19.29 17.43
C SER A 51 2.78 -18.71 18.01
N LEU A 52 2.56 -17.40 17.83
CA LEU A 52 1.35 -16.71 18.29
C LEU A 52 0.12 -17.13 17.48
N GLU A 53 0.27 -17.31 16.16
CA GLU A 53 -0.79 -17.85 15.31
C GLU A 53 -1.19 -19.27 15.74
N GLN A 54 -0.21 -20.11 16.07
CA GLN A 54 -0.48 -21.45 16.61
C GLN A 54 -1.19 -21.43 17.96
N GLN A 55 -0.80 -20.53 18.87
CA GLN A 55 -1.47 -20.36 20.16
C GLN A 55 -2.92 -19.87 20.00
N LEU A 56 -3.16 -18.96 19.05
CA LEU A 56 -4.49 -18.45 18.76
C LEU A 56 -5.39 -19.53 18.13
N ALA A 57 -4.84 -20.37 17.25
CA ALA A 57 -5.54 -21.52 16.68
C ALA A 57 -5.95 -22.54 17.76
N GLN A 58 -5.07 -22.81 18.72
CA GLN A 58 -5.35 -23.71 19.85
C GLN A 58 -6.43 -23.14 20.79
N ALA A 59 -6.43 -21.83 21.04
CA ALA A 59 -7.47 -21.13 21.82
C ALA A 59 -8.84 -21.09 21.12
N GLY A 60 -8.89 -21.33 19.80
CA GLY A 60 -10.13 -21.49 19.04
C GLY A 60 -10.78 -22.86 19.19
N SER A 61 -10.00 -23.90 19.50
CA SER A 61 -10.47 -25.31 19.52
C SER A 61 -11.17 -25.75 20.81
N THR A 62 -11.12 -24.96 21.88
CA THR A 62 -11.78 -25.26 23.17
C THR A 62 -13.20 -24.68 23.29
N ALA A 63 -13.85 -24.30 22.18
CA ALA A 63 -15.16 -23.66 22.19
C ALA A 63 -16.28 -24.46 21.51
N GLU A 64 -16.25 -25.79 21.64
CA GLU A 64 -17.41 -26.66 21.37
C GLU A 64 -17.54 -27.68 22.51
N GLY A 65 -17.79 -27.20 23.73
CA GLY A 65 -17.96 -28.06 24.89
C GLY A 65 -18.14 -27.28 26.18
N ASP A 66 -19.40 -27.14 26.58
CA ASP A 66 -19.92 -26.76 27.91
C ASP A 66 -19.54 -25.39 28.52
N MET A 67 -20.58 -24.62 28.85
CA MET A 67 -20.53 -23.26 29.39
C MET A 67 -20.59 -23.30 30.92
N SER A 68 -19.45 -23.21 31.60
CA SER A 68 -19.29 -22.44 32.85
C SER A 68 -17.85 -22.52 33.35
N GLY A 69 -17.00 -21.59 32.92
CA GLY A 69 -15.62 -21.49 33.36
C GLY A 69 -14.90 -20.32 32.72
N ASP A 70 -14.76 -19.24 33.48
CA ASP A 70 -13.73 -18.21 33.38
C ASP A 70 -13.59 -17.42 32.08
N ALA A 71 -14.54 -16.50 31.85
CA ALA A 71 -14.30 -15.32 31.02
C ALA A 71 -13.11 -14.47 31.53
N SER A 72 -12.84 -14.51 32.84
CA SER A 72 -11.70 -13.86 33.50
C SER A 72 -10.34 -14.46 33.13
N ALA A 73 -10.27 -15.76 32.83
CA ALA A 73 -9.03 -16.41 32.41
C ALA A 73 -8.64 -16.02 30.97
N LEU A 74 -9.63 -15.72 30.12
CA LEU A 74 -9.39 -15.22 28.77
C LEU A 74 -8.96 -13.75 28.81
N GLU A 75 -9.57 -12.92 29.66
CA GLU A 75 -9.20 -11.52 29.86
C GLU A 75 -7.78 -11.38 30.47
N ALA A 76 -7.41 -12.25 31.42
CA ALA A 76 -6.06 -12.27 32.00
C ALA A 76 -4.97 -12.67 30.98
N LYS A 77 -5.26 -13.61 30.09
CA LYS A 77 -4.34 -14.01 29.00
C LYS A 77 -4.17 -12.91 27.94
N VAL A 78 -5.23 -12.17 27.64
CA VAL A 78 -5.18 -11.03 26.72
C VAL A 78 -4.33 -9.90 27.29
N ALA A 79 -4.45 -9.60 28.58
CA ALA A 79 -3.64 -8.58 29.24
C ALA A 79 -2.14 -8.93 29.26
N ASP A 80 -1.79 -10.22 29.40
CA ASP A 80 -0.40 -10.68 29.32
C ASP A 80 0.15 -10.58 27.89
N LEU A 81 -0.67 -10.88 26.88
CA LEU A 81 -0.31 -10.75 25.46
C LEU A 81 -0.07 -9.28 25.04
N GLU A 82 -0.90 -8.34 25.50
CA GLU A 82 -0.68 -6.90 25.25
C GLU A 82 0.61 -6.40 25.90
N LYS A 83 0.93 -6.89 27.11
CA LYS A 83 2.16 -6.54 27.83
C LYS A 83 3.42 -7.07 27.12
N GLN A 84 3.34 -8.27 26.52
CA GLN A 84 4.44 -8.83 25.73
C GLN A 84 4.63 -8.08 24.39
N LEU A 85 3.55 -7.60 23.76
CA LEU A 85 3.63 -6.80 22.52
C LEU A 85 4.18 -5.37 22.77
N ALA A 86 3.82 -4.76 23.90
CA ALA A 86 4.36 -3.46 24.31
C ALA A 86 5.86 -3.52 24.63
N ALA A 87 6.35 -4.65 25.17
CA ALA A 87 7.77 -4.88 25.41
C ALA A 87 8.59 -5.10 24.12
N ALA A 88 7.96 -5.56 23.03
CA ALA A 88 8.60 -5.75 21.73
C ALA A 88 8.59 -4.49 20.83
N THR A 89 7.83 -3.46 21.19
CA THR A 89 7.64 -2.24 20.37
C THR A 89 8.54 -1.06 20.79
N SER A 90 9.36 -1.22 21.83
CA SER A 90 10.12 -0.10 22.42
C SER A 90 11.45 0.25 21.73
N SER A 91 11.71 -0.25 20.51
CA SER A 91 12.96 0.10 19.81
C SER A 91 12.91 0.04 18.27
N THR A 92 11.74 0.15 17.64
CA THR A 92 11.69 0.32 16.18
C THR A 92 11.66 1.81 15.83
N PRO A 93 12.76 2.42 15.36
CA PRO A 93 12.67 3.75 14.78
C PRO A 93 11.75 3.65 13.56
N SER A 94 10.64 4.38 13.60
CA SER A 94 9.81 4.60 12.41
C SER A 94 10.65 5.40 11.41
N SER A 95 11.26 4.70 10.46
CA SER A 95 11.85 5.36 9.28
C SER A 95 10.71 5.85 8.41
N SER A 96 10.30 7.09 8.64
CA SER A 96 9.62 7.88 7.61
C SER A 96 10.54 7.91 6.39
N SER A 97 10.21 7.13 5.36
CA SER A 97 10.95 7.12 4.10
C SER A 97 10.90 8.53 3.52
N SER A 98 12.05 9.18 3.54
CA SER A 98 12.17 10.57 3.14
C SER A 98 12.22 10.64 1.61
N SER A 99 11.76 11.74 1.01
CA SER A 99 11.90 12.00 -0.44
C SER A 99 13.34 11.90 -0.97
N SER A 100 14.33 11.98 -0.07
CA SER A 100 15.75 11.73 -0.34
C SER A 100 16.02 10.29 -0.77
N ASP A 101 15.25 9.32 -0.28
CA ASP A 101 15.48 7.90 -0.52
C ASP A 101 15.05 7.49 -1.94
N THR A 102 13.92 8.01 -2.43
CA THR A 102 13.47 7.75 -3.81
C THR A 102 14.46 8.31 -4.84
N LEU A 103 14.97 9.53 -4.63
CA LEU A 103 15.95 10.12 -5.55
C LEU A 103 17.27 9.35 -5.56
N ALA A 104 17.75 8.92 -4.39
CA ALA A 104 18.95 8.10 -4.28
C ALA A 104 18.76 6.73 -4.96
N LYS A 105 17.60 6.08 -4.77
CA LYS A 105 17.21 4.84 -5.46
C LYS A 105 17.23 5.01 -6.98
N VAL A 106 16.56 6.04 -7.49
CA VAL A 106 16.48 6.34 -8.93
C VAL A 106 17.86 6.59 -9.53
N LYS A 107 18.71 7.37 -8.86
CA LYS A 107 20.09 7.61 -9.32
C LYS A 107 20.94 6.33 -9.32
N LYS A 108 20.80 5.50 -8.28
CA LYS A 108 21.53 4.22 -8.17
C LYS A 108 21.09 3.21 -9.22
N GLN A 109 19.78 3.11 -9.51
CA GLN A 109 19.27 2.17 -10.52
C GLN A 109 19.43 2.69 -11.96
N GLY A 110 19.54 4.01 -12.15
CA GLY A 110 19.82 4.63 -13.44
C GLY A 110 18.61 4.78 -14.37
N TYR A 111 17.40 4.61 -13.86
CA TYR A 111 16.13 4.84 -14.57
C TYR A 111 15.03 5.21 -13.57
N VAL A 112 13.92 5.78 -14.05
CA VAL A 112 12.71 6.06 -13.26
C VAL A 112 11.68 4.95 -13.49
N GLN A 113 11.20 4.29 -12.43
CA GLN A 113 10.06 3.37 -12.51
C GLN A 113 8.76 4.20 -12.48
N CYS A 114 8.17 4.43 -13.65
CA CYS A 114 6.97 5.24 -13.77
C CYS A 114 5.72 4.35 -13.90
N GLY A 115 4.81 4.44 -12.94
CA GLY A 115 3.50 3.80 -13.02
C GLY A 115 2.59 4.56 -13.98
N VAL A 116 2.11 3.89 -15.03
CA VAL A 116 1.24 4.47 -16.07
C VAL A 116 -0.04 3.65 -16.24
N SER A 117 -0.95 4.10 -17.10
CA SER A 117 -2.15 3.34 -17.41
C SER A 117 -1.88 2.15 -18.32
N THR A 118 -2.78 1.17 -18.30
CA THR A 118 -2.72 0.00 -19.18
C THR A 118 -3.03 0.34 -20.65
N GLY A 119 -3.40 1.57 -20.96
CA GLY A 119 -3.89 1.99 -22.27
C GLY A 119 -5.05 2.97 -22.15
N LEU A 120 -4.72 4.26 -22.08
CA LEU A 120 -5.66 5.37 -22.16
C LEU A 120 -5.18 6.33 -23.26
N PRO A 121 -5.83 6.34 -24.44
CA PRO A 121 -5.44 7.20 -25.55
C PRO A 121 -5.31 8.67 -25.13
N GLY A 122 -4.22 9.32 -25.56
CA GLY A 122 -3.87 10.69 -25.19
C GLY A 122 -3.15 10.85 -23.84
N PHE A 123 -3.15 9.83 -22.98
CA PHE A 123 -2.50 9.87 -21.66
C PHE A 123 -1.32 8.91 -21.57
N SER A 124 -1.59 7.61 -21.62
CA SER A 124 -0.56 6.57 -21.63
C SER A 124 -1.06 5.38 -22.42
N ASN A 125 -0.56 5.24 -23.65
CA ASN A 125 -0.97 4.19 -24.55
C ASN A 125 0.24 3.62 -25.31
N PRO A 126 0.40 2.30 -25.41
CA PRO A 126 1.38 1.73 -26.33
C PRO A 126 0.88 1.92 -27.76
N ASN A 127 1.74 2.40 -28.64
CA ASN A 127 1.47 2.50 -30.07
C ASN A 127 1.64 1.14 -30.77
N GLU A 128 1.41 1.08 -32.08
CA GLU A 128 1.53 -0.15 -32.88
C GLU A 128 2.93 -0.78 -32.85
N LYS A 129 3.96 0.01 -32.53
CA LYS A 129 5.36 -0.44 -32.38
C LYS A 129 5.69 -0.88 -30.95
N GLY A 130 4.73 -0.78 -30.03
CA GLY A 130 4.90 -1.07 -28.60
C GLY A 130 5.60 0.05 -27.82
N GLU A 131 5.79 1.22 -28.42
CA GLU A 131 6.36 2.38 -27.73
C GLU A 131 5.26 3.12 -26.97
N TRP A 132 5.54 3.54 -25.74
CA TRP A 132 4.60 4.29 -24.93
C TRP A 132 4.53 5.74 -25.41
N GLU A 133 3.30 6.26 -25.55
CA GLU A 133 3.02 7.66 -25.92
C GLU A 133 1.89 8.26 -25.07
N GLY A 134 1.85 9.60 -25.02
CA GLY A 134 0.81 10.39 -24.35
C GLY A 134 1.32 11.26 -23.19
N LEU A 135 0.41 12.04 -22.60
CA LEU A 135 0.72 13.02 -21.56
C LEU A 135 1.45 12.44 -20.34
N ASP A 136 0.99 11.31 -19.81
CA ASP A 136 1.59 10.66 -18.64
C ASP A 136 3.02 10.19 -18.97
N VAL A 137 3.22 9.68 -20.18
CA VAL A 137 4.51 9.17 -20.68
C VAL A 137 5.52 10.30 -20.79
N GLU A 138 5.14 11.42 -21.38
CA GLU A 138 5.97 12.61 -21.53
C GLU A 138 6.32 13.23 -20.17
N PHE A 139 5.39 13.20 -19.21
CA PHE A 139 5.67 13.61 -17.85
C PHE A 139 6.75 12.74 -17.20
N CYS A 140 6.66 11.41 -17.31
CA CYS A 140 7.72 10.52 -16.80
C CYS A 140 9.09 10.79 -17.47
N GLN A 141 9.09 11.06 -18.77
CA GLN A 141 10.30 11.40 -19.54
C GLN A 141 10.91 12.72 -19.06
N ALA A 142 10.08 13.73 -18.77
CA ALA A 142 10.53 15.00 -18.21
C ALA A 142 11.16 14.81 -16.83
N VAL A 143 10.57 13.97 -15.97
CA VAL A 143 11.15 13.61 -14.66
C VAL A 143 12.50 12.91 -14.83
N ALA A 144 12.61 11.93 -15.73
CA ALA A 144 13.87 11.25 -16.00
C ALA A 144 14.94 12.19 -16.56
N ALA A 145 14.57 13.10 -17.47
CA ALA A 145 15.48 14.13 -17.98
C ALA A 145 15.98 15.05 -16.85
N ALA A 146 15.10 15.46 -15.93
CA ALA A 146 15.45 16.33 -14.82
C ALA A 146 16.35 15.65 -13.77
N VAL A 147 16.12 14.36 -13.51
CA VAL A 147 16.82 13.62 -12.44
C VAL A 147 18.09 12.93 -12.92
N LEU A 148 18.08 12.39 -14.14
CA LEU A 148 19.13 11.54 -14.72
C LEU A 148 19.82 12.18 -15.92
N GLY A 149 19.32 13.31 -16.43
CA GLY A 149 19.87 13.98 -17.61
C GLY A 149 19.48 13.34 -18.95
N ASP A 150 18.64 12.30 -18.94
CA ASP A 150 18.26 11.55 -20.14
C ASP A 150 16.79 11.12 -20.06
N LYS A 151 15.99 11.63 -21.00
CA LYS A 151 14.56 11.35 -21.10
C LYS A 151 14.22 9.89 -21.39
N SER A 152 15.16 9.13 -21.95
CA SER A 152 14.97 7.72 -22.30
C SER A 152 15.06 6.77 -21.09
N LYS A 153 15.54 7.27 -19.94
CA LYS A 153 15.75 6.49 -18.72
C LYS A 153 14.47 6.30 -17.92
N VAL A 154 13.44 5.74 -18.57
CA VAL A 154 12.13 5.46 -17.96
C VAL A 154 11.78 3.99 -18.19
N LYS A 155 11.30 3.33 -17.13
CA LYS A 155 10.63 2.03 -17.21
C LYS A 155 9.16 2.22 -16.88
N TYR A 156 8.31 1.99 -17.87
CA TYR A 156 6.85 2.08 -17.71
C TYR A 156 6.28 0.81 -17.10
N ILE A 157 5.50 0.96 -16.04
CA ILE A 157 4.82 -0.13 -15.34
C ILE A 157 3.31 0.11 -15.49
N PRO A 158 2.61 -0.65 -16.34
CA PRO A 158 1.17 -0.49 -16.55
C PRO A 158 0.41 -1.03 -15.35
N LEU A 159 -0.41 -0.19 -14.71
CA LEU A 159 -1.13 -0.54 -13.49
C LEU A 159 -2.64 -0.40 -13.70
N THR A 160 -3.45 -1.19 -12.99
CA THR A 160 -4.90 -0.93 -12.92
C THR A 160 -5.21 0.17 -11.89
N ALA A 161 -6.45 0.66 -11.86
CA ALA A 161 -6.89 1.64 -10.87
C ALA A 161 -6.82 1.10 -9.42
N LYS A 162 -6.91 -0.23 -9.26
CA LYS A 162 -6.88 -0.91 -7.95
C LYS A 162 -5.45 -1.05 -7.42
N GLU A 163 -4.51 -1.38 -8.28
CA GLU A 163 -3.12 -1.70 -7.88
C GLU A 163 -2.27 -0.45 -7.67
N ARG A 164 -2.56 0.66 -8.36
CA ARG A 164 -1.63 1.80 -8.49
C ARG A 164 -1.15 2.41 -7.17
N PHE A 165 -2.00 2.42 -6.14
CA PHE A 165 -1.65 3.01 -4.85
C PHE A 165 -0.80 2.06 -4.04
N THR A 166 -1.15 0.76 -4.03
CA THR A 166 -0.33 -0.27 -3.39
C THR A 166 1.05 -0.36 -4.04
N ALA A 167 1.14 -0.29 -5.38
CA ALA A 167 2.41 -0.28 -6.10
C ALA A 167 3.28 0.95 -5.76
N LEU A 168 2.67 2.11 -5.53
CA LEU A 168 3.39 3.31 -5.10
C LEU A 168 3.85 3.21 -3.64
N GLN A 169 2.99 2.69 -2.76
CA GLN A 169 3.28 2.51 -1.33
C GLN A 169 4.34 1.43 -1.09
N SER A 170 4.38 0.38 -1.91
CA SER A 170 5.37 -0.70 -1.83
C SER A 170 6.71 -0.34 -2.47
N GLY A 171 6.84 0.82 -3.12
CA GLY A 171 8.05 1.20 -3.84
C GLY A 171 8.29 0.42 -5.14
N GLU A 172 7.30 -0.34 -5.64
CA GLU A 172 7.35 -0.99 -6.95
C GLU A 172 7.51 0.05 -8.08
N ILE A 173 6.89 1.22 -7.90
CA ILE A 173 7.06 2.40 -8.75
C ILE A 173 7.63 3.56 -7.93
N ASP A 174 8.43 4.41 -8.58
CA ASP A 174 9.00 5.60 -7.95
C ASP A 174 8.05 6.80 -8.05
N VAL A 175 7.26 6.85 -9.13
CA VAL A 175 6.29 7.91 -9.40
C VAL A 175 5.09 7.32 -10.13
N LEU A 176 3.89 7.82 -9.80
CA LEU A 176 2.65 7.46 -10.46
C LEU A 176 2.19 8.62 -11.37
N SER A 177 2.34 8.46 -12.69
CA SER A 177 1.82 9.41 -13.68
C SER A 177 0.64 8.78 -14.39
N ARG A 178 -0.58 9.15 -13.95
CA ARG A 178 -1.86 8.65 -14.46
C ARG A 178 -2.95 9.69 -14.24
N ASN A 179 -4.12 9.46 -14.82
CA ASN A 179 -5.40 10.14 -14.53
C ASN A 179 -5.93 9.89 -13.08
N THR A 180 -5.10 10.16 -12.08
CA THR A 180 -5.41 10.01 -10.67
C THR A 180 -5.83 11.36 -10.09
N THR A 181 -7.13 11.55 -9.87
CA THR A 181 -7.65 12.77 -9.25
C THR A 181 -7.05 12.99 -7.85
N TRP A 182 -6.54 14.20 -7.61
CA TRP A 182 -6.13 14.62 -6.27
C TRP A 182 -7.37 14.84 -5.41
N THR A 183 -7.47 14.09 -4.32
CA THR A 183 -8.52 14.29 -3.31
C THR A 183 -7.91 14.32 -1.91
N LEU A 184 -8.54 15.01 -0.97
CA LEU A 184 -8.07 15.11 0.42
C LEU A 184 -7.84 13.73 1.05
N HIS A 185 -8.75 12.78 0.82
CA HIS A 185 -8.63 11.42 1.35
C HIS A 185 -7.38 10.69 0.81
N ARG A 186 -7.05 10.86 -0.48
CA ARG A 186 -5.86 10.22 -1.07
C ARG A 186 -4.56 10.83 -0.55
N ASP A 187 -4.56 12.14 -0.32
CA ASP A 187 -3.39 12.90 0.14
C ASP A 187 -3.10 12.67 1.64
N THR A 188 -4.15 12.50 2.45
CA THR A 188 -4.00 12.41 3.92
C THR A 188 -4.05 10.99 4.45
N ALA A 189 -4.97 10.15 3.96
CA ALA A 189 -5.24 8.84 4.54
C ALA A 189 -4.40 7.72 3.91
N LEU A 190 -3.99 7.87 2.64
CA LEU A 190 -3.19 6.88 1.93
C LEU A 190 -1.68 7.15 2.02
N GLY A 191 -1.27 8.26 2.67
CA GLY A 191 0.14 8.65 2.78
C GLY A 191 0.81 8.92 1.43
N LEU A 192 0.03 9.29 0.42
CA LEU A 192 0.53 9.62 -0.91
C LEU A 192 0.86 11.11 -0.96
N ASN A 193 1.96 11.47 -1.62
CA ASN A 193 2.32 12.86 -1.83
C ASN A 193 2.04 13.26 -3.29
N PHE A 194 1.07 14.14 -3.50
CA PHE A 194 0.79 14.72 -4.81
C PHE A 194 1.67 15.96 -5.05
N THR A 195 2.39 15.98 -6.17
CA THR A 195 3.41 17.00 -6.45
C THR A 195 2.92 18.14 -7.34
N GLY A 196 1.84 17.94 -8.08
CA GLY A 196 1.27 18.93 -8.98
C GLY A 196 0.12 18.38 -9.80
N VAL A 197 -0.73 19.28 -10.30
CA VAL A 197 -1.81 18.93 -11.23
C VAL A 197 -1.28 19.01 -12.65
N THR A 198 -1.28 17.89 -13.37
CA THR A 198 -0.87 17.81 -14.78
C THR A 198 -2.02 18.01 -15.76
N TYR A 199 -3.27 17.76 -15.32
CA TYR A 199 -4.46 17.84 -16.14
C TYR A 199 -5.70 18.13 -15.28
N TYR A 200 -6.56 19.04 -15.74
CA TYR A 200 -7.88 19.28 -15.15
C TYR A 200 -8.95 18.61 -16.01
N ASP A 201 -9.74 17.73 -15.41
CA ASP A 201 -10.82 17.01 -16.07
C ASP A 201 -12.20 17.35 -15.49
N GLY A 202 -13.23 16.82 -16.12
CA GLY A 202 -14.62 16.95 -15.68
C GLY A 202 -15.33 15.61 -15.83
N GLN A 203 -16.26 15.34 -14.92
CA GLN A 203 -17.16 14.19 -15.02
C GLN A 203 -18.36 14.58 -15.89
N GLY A 204 -18.65 13.77 -16.91
CA GLY A 204 -19.74 14.02 -17.85
C GLY A 204 -20.35 12.74 -18.38
N PHE A 205 -21.51 12.86 -19.01
CA PHE A 205 -22.20 11.74 -19.65
C PHE A 205 -21.89 11.72 -21.15
N MET A 206 -21.45 10.57 -21.67
CA MET A 206 -21.34 10.34 -23.10
C MET A 206 -22.60 9.64 -23.59
N VAL A 207 -23.30 10.26 -24.54
CA VAL A 207 -24.51 9.70 -25.15
C VAL A 207 -24.32 9.62 -26.66
N LYS A 208 -25.05 8.71 -27.31
CA LYS A 208 -25.12 8.69 -28.78
C LYS A 208 -25.70 10.03 -29.25
N ASN A 209 -25.12 10.61 -30.30
CA ASN A 209 -25.54 11.91 -30.83
C ASN A 209 -27.07 12.03 -31.02
N ARG A 210 -27.71 10.95 -31.49
CA ARG A 210 -29.17 10.88 -31.69
C ARG A 210 -30.03 11.08 -30.43
N LEU A 211 -29.43 11.04 -29.23
CA LEU A 211 -30.12 11.20 -27.94
C LEU A 211 -29.95 12.61 -27.36
N VAL A 212 -29.06 13.43 -27.93
CA VAL A 212 -28.75 14.79 -27.43
C VAL A 212 -29.89 15.77 -27.72
N SER A 213 -30.65 15.57 -28.80
CA SER A 213 -31.79 16.43 -29.17
C SER A 213 -32.96 16.40 -28.18
N THR A 214 -32.98 15.47 -27.21
CA THR A 214 -34.05 15.32 -26.22
C THR A 214 -33.69 15.92 -24.86
N VAL A 215 -32.44 16.36 -24.66
CA VAL A 215 -32.00 17.00 -23.41
C VAL A 215 -32.12 18.52 -23.57
N GLN A 216 -33.35 19.03 -23.46
CA GLN A 216 -33.53 20.47 -23.26
C GLN A 216 -33.20 20.82 -21.80
N PRO A 217 -32.40 21.87 -21.54
CA PRO A 217 -32.21 22.38 -20.19
C PRO A 217 -33.56 22.89 -19.67
N SER A 218 -33.99 22.39 -18.52
CA SER A 218 -35.18 22.85 -17.77
C SER A 218 -34.99 24.25 -17.21
#